data_AF-A0A7R9HI33-F1
#
_entry.id   AF-A0A7R9HI33-F1
#
_cell.length_a   1.000
_cell.length_b   1.000
_cell.length_c   1.000
_cell.angle_alpha   90.00
_cell.angle_beta   90.00
_cell.angle_gamma   90.00
#
_symmetry.space_group_name_H-M   'P 1'
#
loop_
_entity.id
_entity.type
_entity.pdbx_description
1 polymer ?
#
loop_
_entity_poly.entity_id
_entity_poly.type
_entity_poly.pdbx_seq_one_letter_code
_entity_poly.pdbx_strand_id
1 'polypeptide(L)' 'MRKWGVTVAMIEPGNFVNATGIFTPESIRREADSLWKKIPPQVQKDYTKTYFDGVINNMIFYSTKG' A
#
# COMPACT_ATOMS: atom_id res chain seq x y z
N MET A 1 -15.41 26.94 -14.52
CA MET A 1 -16.37 27.75 -13.76
C MET A 1 -15.78 28.10 -12.40
N ARG A 2 -15.60 29.39 -12.05
CA ARG A 2 -15.22 29.83 -10.69
C ARG A 2 -16.26 30.84 -10.20
N LYS A 3 -17.12 30.44 -9.27
CA LYS A 3 -18.09 31.32 -8.60
C LYS A 3 -17.44 32.26 -7.57
N TRP A 4 -16.22 31.93 -7.11
CA TRP A 4 -15.59 32.54 -5.91
C TRP A 4 -14.18 33.13 -6.15
N GLY A 5 -13.70 33.24 -7.39
CA GLY A 5 -12.39 33.82 -7.68
C GLY A 5 -11.15 33.02 -7.23
N VAL A 6 -11.32 31.86 -6.58
CA VAL A 6 -10.20 31.03 -6.09
C VAL A 6 -9.65 30.13 -7.19
N THR A 7 -8.33 30.08 -7.39
CA THR A 7 -7.65 29.12 -8.28
C THR A 7 -7.44 27.75 -7.60
N VAL A 8 -7.82 26.68 -8.29
CA VAL A 8 -7.74 25.28 -7.83
C VAL A 8 -7.06 24.48 -8.92
N ALA A 9 -6.09 23.65 -8.53
CA ALA A 9 -5.41 22.67 -9.35
C ALA A 9 -5.45 21.30 -8.65
N MET A 10 -5.54 20.23 -9.44
CA MET A 10 -5.47 18.85 -8.98
C MET A 10 -4.17 18.25 -9.50
N ILE A 11 -3.34 17.75 -8.59
CA ILE A 11 -2.07 17.11 -8.92
C ILE A 11 -2.22 15.64 -8.55
N GLU A 12 -2.26 14.78 -9.56
CA GLU A 12 -2.22 13.34 -9.36
C GLU A 12 -0.81 12.84 -9.65
N PRO A 13 -0.07 12.32 -8.66
CA PRO A 13 1.21 11.69 -8.90
C PRO A 13 0.95 10.38 -9.65
N GLY A 14 1.26 10.35 -10.96
CA GLY A 14 1.04 9.17 -11.79
C GLY A 14 1.88 7.98 -11.33
N ASN A 15 3.18 8.00 -11.60
CA ASN A 15 4.07 6.86 -11.36
C ASN A 15 4.83 6.94 -10.01
N PHE A 16 4.12 7.16 -8.90
CA PHE A 16 4.75 7.37 -7.60
C PHE A 16 5.65 6.20 -7.15
N VAL A 17 5.16 4.97 -7.31
CA VAL A 17 5.86 3.77 -6.84
C VAL A 17 7.20 3.56 -7.57
N ASN A 18 7.19 3.57 -8.90
CA ASN A 18 8.41 3.36 -9.68
C ASN A 18 9.32 4.60 -9.65
N ALA A 19 8.76 5.82 -9.67
CA ALA A 19 9.57 7.04 -9.70
C ALA A 19 10.30 7.32 -8.38
N THR A 20 9.78 6.83 -7.25
CA THR A 20 10.40 7.06 -5.94
C THR A 20 11.23 5.87 -5.45
N GLY A 21 10.94 4.65 -5.91
CA GLY A 21 11.61 3.43 -5.43
C GLY A 21 11.36 3.12 -3.95
N ILE A 22 10.41 3.80 -3.29
CA ILE A 22 10.12 3.64 -1.86
C ILE A 22 9.37 2.32 -1.61
N PHE A 23 8.55 1.90 -2.56
CA PHE A 23 7.61 0.78 -2.42
C PHE A 23 8.11 -0.46 -3.17
N THR A 24 9.22 -1.05 -2.69
CA THR A 24 9.81 -2.27 -3.27
C THR A 24 9.23 -3.54 -2.66
N PRO A 25 9.30 -4.71 -3.36
CA PRO A 25 8.87 -5.98 -2.79
C PRO A 25 9.51 -6.30 -1.44
N GLU A 26 10.78 -5.93 -1.24
CA GLU A 26 11.52 -6.16 0.00
C GLU A 26 11.02 -5.27 1.12
N SER A 27 10.75 -3.98 0.85
CA SER A 27 10.20 -3.08 1.85
C SER A 27 8.79 -3.51 2.27
N ILE A 28 7.96 -3.93 1.31
CA ILE A 28 6.61 -4.46 1.56
C ILE A 28 6.66 -5.71 2.45
N ARG A 29 7.51 -6.70 2.13
CA ARG A 29 7.61 -7.93 2.93
C ARG A 29 8.08 -7.65 4.36
N ARG A 30 9.09 -6.79 4.51
CA ARG A 30 9.62 -6.42 5.83
C ARG A 30 8.55 -5.77 6.70
N GLU A 31 7.79 -4.82 6.15
CA GLU A 31 6.71 -4.17 6.89
C GLU A 31 5.54 -5.12 7.14
N ALA A 32 5.20 -5.99 6.18
CA ALA A 32 4.16 -7.01 6.37
C ALA A 32 4.46 -7.95 7.54
N ASP A 33 5.70 -8.40 7.68
CA ASP A 33 6.11 -9.25 8.82
C ASP A 33 6.05 -8.50 10.16
N SER A 34 6.47 -7.23 10.16
CA SER A 34 6.37 -6.35 11.33
C SER A 34 4.91 -6.13 11.74
N LEU A 35 4.03 -5.88 10.77
CA LEU A 35 2.60 -5.70 10.99
C LEU A 35 1.96 -6.98 11.51
N TRP A 36 2.18 -8.12 10.86
CA TRP A 36 1.60 -9.40 11.29
C TRP A 36 1.90 -9.70 12.75
N LYS A 37 3.15 -9.51 13.18
CA LYS A 37 3.57 -9.72 14.59
C LYS A 37 2.89 -8.79 15.58
N LYS A 38 2.46 -7.59 15.15
CA LYS A 38 1.81 -6.57 15.99
C LYS A 38 0.29 -6.70 16.01
N ILE A 39 -0.31 -7.45 15.08
CA ILE A 39 -1.75 -7.66 15.03
C ILE A 39 -2.19 -8.44 16.29
N PRO A 40 -3.27 -8.04 16.98
CA PRO A 40 -3.77 -8.77 18.13
C PRO A 40 -4.07 -10.25 17.81
N PRO A 41 -3.82 -11.20 18.74
CA PRO A 41 -3.99 -12.63 18.47
C PRO A 41 -5.39 -13.02 17.96
N GLN A 42 -6.44 -12.37 18.48
CA GLN A 42 -7.81 -12.58 18.01
C GLN A 42 -7.97 -12.25 16.52
N VAL A 43 -7.41 -11.11 16.09
CA VAL A 43 -7.46 -10.67 14.69
C VAL A 43 -6.61 -11.57 13.79
N GLN A 44 -5.45 -12.03 14.26
CA GLN A 44 -4.65 -13.02 13.52
C GLN A 44 -5.42 -14.33 13.28
N LYS A 45 -6.21 -14.77 14.27
CA LYS A 45 -7.04 -15.97 14.17
C LYS A 45 -8.20 -15.76 13.19
N ASP A 46 -8.85 -14.61 13.24
CA ASP A 46 -10.03 -14.31 12.40
C ASP A 46 -9.65 -14.16 10.92
N TYR A 47 -8.54 -13.48 10.64
CA TYR A 47 -8.11 -13.25 9.26
C TYR A 47 -7.19 -14.35 8.72
N THR A 48 -6.43 -15.04 9.56
CA THR A 48 -5.43 -16.06 9.20
C THR A 48 -4.21 -15.51 8.46
N LYS A 49 -3.07 -16.19 8.63
CA LYS A 49 -1.81 -15.84 7.95
C LYS A 49 -1.94 -16.00 6.43
N THR A 50 -2.65 -17.03 5.97
CA THR A 50 -2.85 -17.31 4.54
C THR A 50 -3.56 -16.17 3.82
N TYR A 51 -4.64 -15.62 4.39
CA TYR A 51 -5.35 -14.49 3.80
C TYR A 51 -4.46 -13.24 3.77
N PHE A 52 -3.79 -12.94 4.88
CA PHE A 52 -2.88 -11.81 4.99
C PHE A 52 -1.78 -11.88 3.94
N ASP A 53 -1.11 -13.03 3.81
CA ASP A 53 -0.06 -13.23 2.82
C ASP A 53 -0.59 -13.10 1.38
N GLY A 54 -1.85 -13.51 1.12
CA GLY A 54 -2.53 -13.27 -0.16
C GLY A 54 -2.68 -11.77 -0.49
N VAL A 55 -3.07 -10.96 0.49
CA VAL A 55 -3.17 -9.50 0.33
C VAL A 55 -1.80 -8.87 0.07
N ILE A 56 -0.76 -9.33 0.79
CA ILE A 56 0.62 -8.84 0.60
C ILE A 56 1.14 -9.21 -0.79
N ASN A 57 0.86 -10.43 -1.27
CA ASN A 57 1.24 -10.84 -2.62
C ASN A 57 0.57 -9.97 -3.70
N ASN A 58 -0.70 -9.59 -3.53
CA ASN A 58 -1.36 -8.64 -4.42
C ASN A 58 -0.67 -7.27 -4.39
N MET A 59 -0.30 -6.77 -3.20
CA MET A 59 0.43 -5.51 -3.07
C MET A 59 1.78 -5.55 -3.79
N ILE A 60 2.53 -6.64 -3.65
CA ILE A 60 3.81 -6.84 -4.36
C ILE A 60 3.59 -6.86 -5.89
N PHE A 61 2.56 -7.55 -6.36
CA PHE A 61 2.23 -7.62 -7.78
C PHE A 61 1.97 -6.23 -8.37
N TYR A 62 1.17 -5.39 -7.72
CA TYR A 62 0.89 -4.04 -8.20
C TYR A 62 2.05 -3.05 -7.95
N SER A 63 2.92 -3.32 -6.98
CA SER A 63 4.12 -2.50 -6.79
C SER A 63 5.16 -2.64 -7.90
N THR A 64 5.10 -3.75 -8.65
CA THR A 64 6.02 -4.05 -9.75
C THR A 64 5.40 -3.86 -11.13
N LYS A 65 4.07 -3.70 -11.20
CA LYS A 65 3.35 -3.33 -12.43
C LYS A 65 3.17 -1.82 -12.52
N GLY A 66 4.12 -1.17 -13.19
CA GLY A 66 3.96 0.19 -13.71
C GLY A 66 3.22 0.21 -15.04
#